data_AF-A0A8H7DAF8-F1
#
_entry.id   AF-A0A8H7DAF8-F1
#
_cell.length_a   1.000
_cell.length_b   1.000
_cell.length_c   1.000
_cell.angle_alpha   90.00
_cell.angle_beta   90.00
_cell.angle_gamma   90.00
#
_symmetry.space_group_name_H-M   'P 1'
#
loop_
_entity.id
_entity.type
_entity.pdbx_description
1 polymer ?
#
loop_
_entity_poly.entity_id
_entity_poly.type
_entity_poly.pdbx_seq_one_letter_code
_entity_poly.pdbx_strand_id
1 'polypeptide(L)'
;MLENPPYREYLLSVTDQKEMSTCSRLAALDFANTKFSRGYSTTGVGMGVCACHEFVQPNGITRLRFVNMDYIFASLLCHHNPLLLKLISYDIVCQWWKRLMERLIELLVLVRCTLILPMIAFVIPKMHIHAHTLLCGLLYSLNLVPGSRQTDGKEIERLWANIGGIASSTRIMGPRAQHDMVDDHWGHWNWQKLVSLAATLRRRLDTALEQQVVQEEALKTFSEQQQDRVEEWKRMVHDFEKDPKKKNPYEAVVMGLTEIEVRRQFQREEEEEAKRGLPAKHRVTPSAFMTECLDVEEQQHKRNIKLHGRHYFGRRRRGDQLKLGWKKLKKEDIQCMGDVEDLKQKEQKRKKAKERQKRKYDELLSHGVDVAVWAEEGSEDDDDGEEGVRAQESRREVSWIWTAAGSSGTDADLEDTLRIEWAKAYTRSRRWNEEVLLLREEFLWLPISFEFEADLWVERVRAVPVVAAGLDLAYAQGMRAYAVKQENLFWDLARRAREVETEPKLGKGKRWLRARAVDPLAEATRYEGGEEEEDGEEDDDGNVPGAEEDGEAEQLGKGLESDEELLMGGEVDDV
;
A
#
# COMPACT_ATOMS: atom_id res chain seq x y z
N MET A 1 11.39 -17.08 6.11
CA MET A 1 10.21 -16.85 6.98
C MET A 1 10.42 -17.47 8.37
N LEU A 2 9.67 -17.06 9.41
CA LEU A 2 9.87 -17.53 10.79
C LEU A 2 9.25 -18.92 11.02
N GLU A 3 10.08 -19.95 11.25
CA GLU A 3 9.59 -21.29 11.57
C GLU A 3 10.45 -22.05 12.60
N ASN A 4 11.02 -21.33 13.56
CA ASN A 4 11.86 -21.94 14.59
C ASN A 4 11.02 -22.79 15.58
N PRO A 5 11.52 -23.96 16.04
CA PRO A 5 10.80 -24.80 17.02
C PRO A 5 10.31 -24.05 18.27
N PRO A 6 11.09 -23.14 18.88
CA PRO A 6 10.62 -22.30 20.00
C PRO A 6 9.43 -21.40 19.64
N TYR A 7 9.35 -20.91 18.39
CA TYR A 7 8.21 -20.11 17.95
C TYR A 7 6.93 -20.96 17.87
N ARG A 8 7.03 -22.21 17.40
CA ARG A 8 5.90 -23.13 17.38
C ARG A 8 5.40 -23.46 18.79
N GLU A 9 6.30 -23.64 19.75
CA GLU A 9 5.94 -23.84 21.16
C GLU A 9 5.26 -22.61 21.76
N TYR A 10 5.78 -21.41 21.46
CA TYR A 10 5.13 -20.16 21.86
C TYR A 10 3.71 -20.04 21.29
N LEU A 11 3.51 -20.40 20.02
CA LEU A 11 2.17 -20.38 19.40
C LEU A 11 1.16 -21.32 20.09
N LEU A 12 1.61 -22.36 20.79
CA LEU A 12 0.72 -23.23 21.59
C LEU A 12 0.35 -22.58 22.93
N SER A 13 1.18 -21.68 23.45
CA SER A 13 0.98 -21.03 24.75
C SER A 13 0.01 -19.85 24.71
N VAL A 14 -0.23 -19.25 23.53
CA VAL A 14 -1.00 -18.01 23.43
C VAL A 14 -2.39 -18.23 22.86
N THR A 15 -3.39 -17.66 23.54
CA THR A 15 -4.81 -17.67 23.14
C THR A 15 -5.17 -16.45 22.29
N ASP A 16 -6.24 -16.55 21.50
CA ASP A 16 -6.69 -15.47 20.61
C ASP A 16 -7.02 -14.19 21.41
N GLN A 17 -6.30 -13.11 21.12
CA GLN A 17 -6.54 -11.80 21.73
C GLN A 17 -7.54 -11.01 20.87
N LYS A 18 -8.65 -10.58 21.46
CA LYS A 18 -9.61 -9.68 20.81
C LYS A 18 -9.14 -8.24 20.98
N GLU A 19 -8.82 -7.57 19.87
CA GLU A 19 -8.54 -6.14 19.86
C GLU A 19 -9.83 -5.34 19.60
N MET A 20 -10.12 -4.36 20.47
CA MET A 20 -11.27 -3.46 20.33
C MET A 20 -10.81 -2.14 19.70
N SER A 21 -11.43 -1.74 18.59
CA SER A 21 -11.12 -0.46 17.95
C SER A 21 -11.71 0.71 18.73
N THR A 22 -10.88 1.70 19.07
CA THR A 22 -11.33 2.99 19.63
C THR A 22 -11.39 4.10 18.58
N CYS A 23 -10.85 3.87 17.38
CA CYS A 23 -10.95 4.76 16.23
C CYS A 23 -12.15 4.36 15.36
N SER A 24 -12.86 5.35 14.81
CA SER A 24 -14.01 5.13 13.92
C SER A 24 -13.63 4.38 12.65
N ARG A 25 -14.39 3.34 12.27
CA ARG A 25 -14.36 2.69 10.93
C ARG A 25 -13.01 2.12 10.45
N LEU A 26 -12.31 1.36 11.29
CA LEU A 26 -11.23 0.48 10.79
C LEU A 26 -11.79 -0.87 10.37
N ALA A 27 -12.10 -0.99 9.08
CA ALA A 27 -12.51 -2.26 8.48
C ALA A 27 -11.49 -3.39 8.76
N ALA A 28 -10.20 -3.07 8.86
CA ALA A 28 -9.15 -4.05 9.14
C ALA A 28 -9.34 -4.81 10.48
N LEU A 29 -9.81 -4.14 11.54
CA LEU A 29 -10.06 -4.78 12.84
C LEU A 29 -11.34 -5.61 12.84
N ASP A 30 -12.40 -5.10 12.19
CA ASP A 30 -13.66 -5.83 12.03
C ASP A 30 -13.46 -7.09 11.18
N PHE A 31 -12.66 -7.00 10.11
CA PHE A 31 -12.31 -8.13 9.25
C PHE A 31 -11.41 -9.15 9.95
N ALA A 32 -10.42 -8.66 10.72
CA ALA A 32 -9.56 -9.53 11.53
C ALA A 32 -10.40 -10.32 12.52
N ASN A 33 -11.24 -9.67 13.34
CA ASN A 33 -12.02 -10.33 14.38
C ASN A 33 -13.12 -11.28 13.87
N THR A 34 -13.56 -11.17 12.61
CA THR A 34 -14.71 -11.92 12.06
C THR A 34 -14.33 -13.10 11.16
N LYS A 35 -13.15 -13.10 10.52
CA LYS A 35 -12.70 -14.17 9.60
C LYS A 35 -12.03 -15.37 10.29
N PHE A 36 -12.65 -15.95 11.30
CA PHE A 36 -12.30 -17.31 11.72
C PHE A 36 -13.06 -18.34 10.86
N SER A 37 -12.54 -18.62 9.67
CA SER A 37 -13.06 -19.72 8.86
C SER A 37 -12.60 -21.06 9.44
N ARG A 38 -13.52 -21.78 10.09
CA ARG A 38 -13.32 -23.12 10.67
C ARG A 38 -12.80 -24.08 9.57
N GLY A 39 -11.58 -24.61 9.73
CA GLY A 39 -10.98 -25.58 8.81
C GLY A 39 -9.67 -25.15 8.12
N TYR A 40 -9.26 -23.88 8.20
CA TYR A 40 -7.97 -23.43 7.68
C TYR A 40 -6.85 -23.55 8.73
N SER A 41 -5.67 -24.01 8.32
CA SER A 41 -4.47 -24.07 9.17
C SER A 41 -3.82 -22.71 9.41
N THR A 42 -4.16 -21.70 8.61
CA THR A 42 -3.63 -20.33 8.67
C THR A 42 -4.68 -19.35 8.14
N THR A 43 -4.89 -18.21 8.81
CA THR A 43 -5.90 -17.21 8.42
C THR A 43 -5.32 -16.04 7.63
N GLY A 44 -4.00 -15.89 7.58
CA GLY A 44 -3.31 -14.87 6.78
C GLY A 44 -1.79 -14.90 6.96
N VAL A 45 -1.10 -13.87 6.47
CA VAL A 45 0.36 -13.68 6.64
C VAL A 45 0.59 -12.25 7.11
N GLY A 46 1.43 -12.09 8.13
CA GLY A 46 1.89 -10.80 8.62
C GLY A 46 3.32 -10.60 8.17
N MET A 47 3.68 -9.35 7.87
CA MET A 47 5.06 -9.04 7.53
C MET A 47 5.52 -7.65 7.93
N GLY A 48 6.84 -7.47 8.00
CA GLY A 48 7.54 -6.20 8.09
C GLY A 48 8.42 -5.98 6.87
N VAL A 49 8.32 -4.78 6.30
CA VAL A 49 9.06 -4.35 5.11
C VAL A 49 9.77 -3.02 5.40
N CYS A 50 10.87 -2.78 4.70
CA CYS A 50 11.48 -1.45 4.68
C CYS A 50 10.58 -0.50 3.91
N ALA A 51 10.00 0.50 4.57
CA ALA A 51 9.17 1.51 3.91
C ALA A 51 9.97 2.35 2.90
N CYS A 52 11.28 2.54 3.09
CA CYS A 52 12.06 3.32 2.12
C CYS A 52 12.40 2.51 0.87
N HIS A 53 12.87 1.27 1.02
CA HIS A 53 13.47 0.52 -0.08
C HIS A 53 12.64 -0.68 -0.56
N GLU A 54 11.50 -0.93 0.09
CA GLU A 54 10.58 -2.02 -0.22
C GLU A 54 11.20 -3.42 -0.06
N PHE A 55 12.28 -3.55 0.71
CA PHE A 55 12.86 -4.85 1.05
C PHE A 55 12.05 -5.54 2.14
N VAL A 56 11.70 -6.79 1.90
CA VAL A 56 11.19 -7.71 2.92
C VAL A 56 12.29 -7.98 3.93
N GLN A 57 12.02 -7.74 5.21
CA GLN A 57 13.04 -7.79 6.25
C GLN A 57 13.33 -9.22 6.72
N PRO A 58 14.59 -9.52 7.12
CA PRO A 58 14.94 -10.80 7.72
C PRO A 58 14.09 -11.09 8.95
N ASN A 59 13.59 -12.31 9.06
CA ASN A 59 12.65 -12.74 10.11
C ASN A 59 11.40 -11.88 10.26
N GLY A 60 11.10 -11.05 9.27
CA GLY A 60 9.97 -10.14 9.29
C GLY A 60 8.68 -10.76 8.77
N ILE A 61 8.54 -12.09 8.65
CA ILE A 61 7.36 -12.72 8.05
C ILE A 61 6.90 -13.90 8.91
N THR A 62 5.60 -13.96 9.20
CA THR A 62 4.98 -15.13 9.81
C THR A 62 3.53 -15.34 9.39
N ARG A 63 3.03 -16.56 9.53
CA ARG A 63 1.61 -16.91 9.36
C ARG A 63 0.80 -16.26 10.46
N LEU A 64 -0.34 -15.64 10.18
CA LEU A 64 -1.20 -15.01 11.17
C LEU A 64 -2.05 -16.05 11.91
N ARG A 65 -1.87 -16.08 13.24
CA ARG A 65 -2.89 -16.22 14.29
C ARG A 65 -2.73 -14.94 15.15
N PHE A 66 -3.75 -14.48 15.88
CA PHE A 66 -3.89 -13.10 16.40
C PHE A 66 -2.74 -12.53 17.27
N VAL A 67 -1.74 -13.33 17.61
CA VAL A 67 -0.63 -13.06 18.55
C VAL A 67 0.63 -12.49 17.85
N ASN A 68 0.61 -12.37 16.52
CA ASN A 68 1.85 -12.42 15.74
C ASN A 68 2.55 -11.09 15.42
N MET A 69 1.89 -9.93 15.55
CA MET A 69 2.53 -8.67 15.15
C MET A 69 3.67 -8.25 16.09
N ASP A 70 3.54 -8.48 17.39
CA ASP A 70 4.61 -8.18 18.35
C ASP A 70 5.84 -9.07 18.11
N TYR A 71 5.62 -10.35 17.81
CA TYR A 71 6.71 -11.29 17.53
C TYR A 71 7.44 -10.92 16.23
N ILE A 72 6.70 -10.62 15.15
CA ILE A 72 7.30 -10.14 13.89
C ILE A 72 8.11 -8.88 14.15
N PHE A 73 7.52 -7.91 14.84
CA PHE A 73 8.16 -6.64 15.14
C PHE A 73 9.45 -6.84 15.94
N ALA A 74 9.41 -7.62 17.02
CA ALA A 74 10.56 -7.89 17.86
C ALA A 74 11.66 -8.66 17.09
N SER A 75 11.27 -9.67 16.31
CA SER A 75 12.21 -10.48 15.52
C SER A 75 12.89 -9.68 14.41
N LEU A 76 12.15 -8.79 13.75
CA LEU A 76 12.68 -7.85 12.77
C LEU A 76 13.69 -6.90 13.43
N LEU A 77 13.37 -6.38 14.62
CA LEU A 77 14.25 -5.46 15.34
C LEU A 77 15.56 -6.08 15.83
N CYS A 78 15.64 -7.41 16.00
CA CYS A 78 16.90 -8.09 16.33
C CYS A 78 18.00 -7.86 15.29
N HIS A 79 17.63 -7.57 14.04
CA HIS A 79 18.57 -7.30 12.94
C HIS A 79 18.93 -5.81 12.81
N HIS A 80 18.32 -4.95 13.61
CA HIS A 80 18.51 -3.50 13.54
C HIS A 80 19.30 -3.01 14.75
N ASN A 81 20.24 -2.10 14.51
CA ASN A 81 20.97 -1.46 15.60
C ASN A 81 20.01 -0.60 16.45
N PRO A 82 19.92 -0.80 17.78
CA PRO A 82 19.00 -0.06 18.65
C PRO A 82 19.24 1.46 18.65
N LEU A 83 20.45 1.92 18.31
CA LEU A 83 20.85 3.32 18.26
C LEU A 83 20.48 4.04 16.96
N LEU A 84 19.83 3.37 15.99
CA LEU A 84 19.28 4.04 14.81
C LEU A 84 17.90 4.64 15.11
N LEU A 85 17.59 5.80 14.56
CA LEU A 85 16.23 6.34 14.58
C LEU A 85 15.32 5.44 13.73
N LYS A 86 14.18 5.02 14.26
CA LYS A 86 13.24 4.10 13.61
C LYS A 86 11.86 4.71 13.53
N LEU A 87 11.29 4.71 12.34
CA LEU A 87 9.89 5.08 12.10
C LEU A 87 9.08 3.81 11.87
N ILE A 88 8.16 3.54 12.78
CA ILE A 88 7.33 2.35 12.74
C ILE A 88 5.95 2.73 12.24
N SER A 89 5.65 2.34 11.00
CA SER A 89 4.34 2.54 10.39
C SER A 89 3.45 1.31 10.60
N TYR A 90 2.24 1.52 11.12
CA TYR A 90 1.20 0.50 11.16
C TYR A 90 -0.18 1.15 11.18
N ASP A 91 -1.15 0.55 10.49
CA ASP A 91 -2.50 1.14 10.34
C ASP A 91 -3.12 1.45 11.69
N ILE A 92 -3.04 0.49 12.61
CA ILE A 92 -3.59 0.62 13.95
C ILE A 92 -2.53 0.98 15.00
N VAL A 93 -1.40 1.59 14.58
CA VAL A 93 -0.29 1.87 15.50
C VAL A 93 -0.79 2.61 16.73
N CYS A 94 -1.67 3.61 16.56
CA CYS A 94 -2.21 4.47 17.63
C CYS A 94 -2.93 3.71 18.75
N GLN A 95 -3.30 2.45 18.50
CA GLN A 95 -3.87 1.54 19.49
C GLN A 95 -2.84 0.48 19.90
N TRP A 96 -2.18 -0.13 18.92
CA TRP A 96 -1.24 -1.24 19.10
C TRP A 96 -0.04 -0.87 19.99
N TRP A 97 0.56 0.32 19.83
CA TRP A 97 1.81 0.67 20.51
C TRP A 97 1.64 0.99 22.01
N LYS A 98 0.41 1.31 22.47
CA LYS A 98 0.13 1.78 23.85
C LYS A 98 0.59 0.83 24.95
N ARG A 99 0.47 -0.48 24.73
CA ARG A 99 0.92 -1.54 25.66
C ARG A 99 2.04 -2.40 25.08
N LEU A 100 2.68 -1.93 24.01
CA LEU A 100 3.71 -2.70 23.31
C LEU A 100 4.87 -3.05 24.24
N MET A 101 5.30 -2.12 25.11
CA MET A 101 6.42 -2.38 26.04
C MET A 101 6.13 -3.52 27.00
N GLU A 102 4.91 -3.59 27.56
CA GLU A 102 4.48 -4.67 28.44
C GLU A 102 4.50 -6.01 27.71
N ARG A 103 3.94 -6.04 26.49
CA ARG A 103 3.88 -7.25 25.66
C ARG A 103 5.27 -7.72 25.19
N LEU A 104 6.18 -6.80 24.85
CA LEU A 104 7.56 -7.13 24.47
C LEU A 104 8.36 -7.75 25.62
N ILE A 105 8.04 -7.39 26.88
CA ILE A 105 8.64 -8.04 28.04
C ILE A 105 8.15 -9.49 28.12
N GLU A 106 6.90 -9.79 27.82
CA GLU A 106 6.34 -11.15 27.92
C GLU A 106 6.77 -12.09 26.78
N LEU A 107 7.40 -11.56 25.72
CA LEU A 107 7.89 -12.38 24.61
C LEU A 107 9.00 -13.36 25.04
N LEU A 108 9.12 -14.43 24.25
CA LEU A 108 10.20 -15.40 24.37
C LEU A 108 11.57 -14.71 24.44
N VAL A 109 12.43 -15.20 25.34
CA VAL A 109 13.79 -14.67 25.55
C VAL A 109 14.58 -14.56 24.25
N LEU A 110 14.35 -15.47 23.29
CA LEU A 110 15.04 -15.50 22.00
C LEU A 110 14.80 -14.26 21.13
N VAL A 111 13.61 -13.65 21.19
CA VAL A 111 13.24 -12.47 20.38
C VAL A 111 13.02 -11.23 21.23
N ARG A 112 13.32 -11.31 22.53
CA ARG A 112 13.10 -10.21 23.45
C ARG A 112 14.00 -9.04 23.07
N CYS A 113 13.39 -7.91 22.71
CA CYS A 113 14.11 -6.69 22.34
C CYS A 113 13.82 -5.57 23.33
N THR A 114 14.83 -4.75 23.63
CA THR A 114 14.65 -3.52 24.42
C THR A 114 14.53 -2.33 23.49
N LEU A 115 13.42 -1.59 23.60
CA LEU A 115 13.20 -0.38 22.81
C LEU A 115 13.77 0.84 23.52
N ILE A 116 14.53 1.65 22.79
CA ILE A 116 14.94 2.99 23.22
C ILE A 116 13.90 3.98 22.68
N LEU A 117 12.88 4.29 23.49
CA LEU A 117 11.73 5.10 23.04
C LEU A 117 12.10 6.43 22.37
N PRO A 118 13.11 7.20 22.84
CA PRO A 118 13.53 8.43 22.14
C PRO A 118 14.03 8.21 20.70
N MET A 119 14.41 6.99 20.35
CA MET A 119 14.89 6.60 19.01
C MET A 119 13.80 5.99 18.14
N ILE A 120 12.54 5.98 18.60
CA ILE A 120 11.41 5.38 17.89
C ILE A 120 10.26 6.37 17.78
N ALA A 121 9.75 6.55 16.58
CA ALA A 121 8.51 7.26 16.33
C ALA A 121 7.48 6.32 15.69
N PHE A 122 6.25 6.40 16.17
CA PHE A 122 5.12 5.63 15.66
C PHE A 122 4.29 6.49 14.74
N VAL A 123 3.91 5.95 13.58
CA VAL A 123 3.21 6.69 12.53
C VAL A 123 2.16 5.82 11.83
N ILE A 124 1.17 6.46 11.24
CA ILE A 124 0.16 5.79 10.42
C ILE A 124 0.42 6.13 8.95
N PRO A 125 0.34 5.15 8.03
CA PRO A 125 0.47 5.40 6.60
C PRO A 125 -0.43 6.53 6.09
N LYS A 126 0.03 7.25 5.05
CA LYS A 126 -0.61 8.50 4.59
C LYS A 126 -2.06 8.32 4.13
N MET A 127 -2.43 7.16 3.60
CA MET A 127 -3.83 6.91 3.22
C MET A 127 -4.69 6.50 4.40
N HIS A 128 -4.17 5.61 5.24
CA HIS A 128 -4.95 5.04 6.34
C HIS A 128 -5.26 6.07 7.41
N ILE A 129 -4.40 7.08 7.60
CA ILE A 129 -4.64 8.15 8.59
C ILE A 129 -5.98 8.87 8.38
N HIS A 130 -6.50 8.94 7.15
CA HIS A 130 -7.79 9.56 6.85
C HIS A 130 -8.98 8.79 7.42
N ALA A 131 -8.83 7.50 7.70
CA ALA A 131 -9.82 6.68 8.38
C ALA A 131 -9.79 6.85 9.91
N HIS A 132 -8.80 7.57 10.45
CA HIS A 132 -8.67 7.77 11.90
C HIS A 132 -9.30 9.09 12.37
N THR A 133 -9.37 9.26 13.69
CA THR A 133 -9.82 10.51 14.31
C THR A 133 -8.85 11.65 14.04
N LEU A 134 -9.33 12.90 14.12
CA LEU A 134 -8.51 14.10 13.93
C LEU A 134 -7.25 14.08 14.83
N LEU A 135 -7.40 13.65 16.09
CA LEU A 135 -6.29 13.52 17.03
C LEU A 135 -5.20 12.58 16.50
N CYS A 136 -5.56 11.51 15.80
CA CYS A 136 -4.56 10.63 15.20
C CYS A 136 -3.83 11.35 14.06
N GLY A 137 -4.54 12.10 13.23
CA GLY A 137 -3.95 12.89 12.14
C GLY A 137 -2.97 13.96 12.63
N LEU A 138 -3.16 14.45 13.85
CA LEU A 138 -2.28 15.43 14.47
C LEU A 138 -1.03 14.82 15.12
N LEU A 139 -1.12 13.58 15.62
CA LEU A 139 -0.04 12.94 16.40
C LEU A 139 0.77 11.90 15.61
N TYR A 140 0.15 11.18 14.67
CA TYR A 140 0.76 10.03 13.99
C TYR A 140 0.95 10.24 12.49
N SER A 141 0.80 11.47 11.99
CA SER A 141 0.90 11.75 10.56
C SER A 141 2.36 11.73 10.08
N LEU A 142 2.64 10.87 9.10
CA LEU A 142 3.92 10.82 8.38
C LEU A 142 4.33 12.19 7.81
N ASN A 143 3.38 13.05 7.42
CA ASN A 143 3.71 14.35 6.85
C ASN A 143 4.34 15.32 7.87
N LEU A 144 4.12 15.08 9.17
CA LEU A 144 4.50 16.00 10.24
C LEU A 144 5.74 15.53 11.02
N VAL A 145 5.96 14.21 11.10
CA VAL A 145 7.03 13.62 11.93
C VAL A 145 8.41 13.80 11.28
N PRO A 146 9.43 14.31 12.00
CA PRO A 146 10.80 14.39 11.51
C PRO A 146 11.41 13.04 11.13
N GLY A 147 12.20 13.04 10.04
CA GLY A 147 12.86 11.84 9.54
C GLY A 147 11.98 10.95 8.65
N SER A 148 10.69 11.28 8.48
CA SER A 148 9.78 10.52 7.61
C SER A 148 10.02 10.74 6.13
N ARG A 149 10.74 11.81 5.79
CA ARG A 149 11.01 12.22 4.40
C ARG A 149 9.69 12.31 3.61
N GLN A 150 9.65 11.81 2.38
CA GLN A 150 8.42 11.69 1.59
C GLN A 150 7.79 10.30 1.54
N THR A 151 8.21 9.38 2.43
CA THR A 151 7.66 8.02 2.57
C THR A 151 6.13 8.02 2.69
N ASP A 152 5.43 7.14 1.97
CA ASP A 152 3.97 7.08 1.97
C ASP A 152 3.40 6.00 2.92
N GLY A 153 4.18 4.96 3.23
CA GLY A 153 3.77 3.83 4.06
C GLY A 153 2.86 2.85 3.32
N LYS A 154 2.74 2.95 1.99
CA LYS A 154 1.96 2.05 1.12
C LYS A 154 2.76 0.86 0.59
N GLU A 155 4.04 0.76 0.97
CA GLU A 155 4.96 -0.20 0.37
C GLU A 155 4.52 -1.65 0.63
N ILE A 156 3.91 -1.90 1.78
CA ILE A 156 3.40 -3.22 2.14
C ILE A 156 2.23 -3.63 1.24
N GLU A 157 1.33 -2.70 0.86
CA GLU A 157 0.22 -2.97 -0.06
C GLU A 157 0.69 -3.22 -1.49
N ARG A 158 1.71 -2.50 -1.96
CA ARG A 158 2.31 -2.76 -3.29
C ARG A 158 2.88 -4.17 -3.37
N LEU A 159 3.49 -4.60 -2.28
CA LEU A 159 4.07 -5.92 -2.16
C LEU A 159 2.99 -7.02 -2.03
N TRP A 160 1.90 -6.75 -1.30
CA TRP A 160 0.74 -7.64 -1.27
C TRP A 160 0.09 -7.79 -2.65
N ALA A 161 -0.03 -6.70 -3.41
CA ALA A 161 -0.54 -6.74 -4.78
C ALA A 161 0.33 -7.61 -5.69
N ASN A 162 1.66 -7.61 -5.50
CA ASN A 162 2.57 -8.45 -6.26
C ASN A 162 2.39 -9.96 -5.98
N ILE A 163 2.30 -10.35 -4.70
CA ILE A 163 2.18 -11.78 -4.34
C ILE A 163 0.76 -12.33 -4.42
N GLY A 164 -0.25 -11.46 -4.55
CA GLY A 164 -1.64 -11.87 -4.60
C GLY A 164 -1.91 -12.98 -5.63
N GLY A 165 -1.15 -13.00 -6.74
CA GLY A 165 -1.23 -14.02 -7.79
C GLY A 165 -0.96 -15.45 -7.33
N ILE A 166 -0.16 -15.67 -6.26
CA ILE A 166 0.13 -17.01 -5.74
C ILE A 166 -0.70 -17.39 -4.51
N ALA A 167 -1.56 -16.49 -4.02
CA ALA A 167 -2.36 -16.76 -2.83
C ALA A 167 -3.26 -17.99 -3.00
N SER A 168 -3.80 -18.21 -4.21
CA SER A 168 -4.65 -19.36 -4.54
C SER A 168 -3.88 -20.68 -4.58
N SER A 169 -2.66 -20.70 -5.14
CA SER A 169 -1.81 -21.89 -5.22
C SER A 169 -1.24 -22.26 -3.86
N THR A 170 -0.76 -21.28 -3.10
CA THR A 170 -0.22 -21.48 -1.74
C THR A 170 -1.29 -21.96 -0.76
N ARG A 171 -2.58 -21.72 -1.00
CA ARG A 171 -3.68 -22.16 -0.13
C ARG A 171 -3.84 -23.68 -0.03
N ILE A 172 -3.50 -24.41 -1.08
CA ILE A 172 -3.65 -25.89 -1.13
C ILE A 172 -2.34 -26.63 -0.84
N MET A 173 -1.23 -25.91 -0.68
CA MET A 173 0.09 -26.50 -0.47
C MET A 173 0.28 -27.00 0.96
N GLY A 174 1.06 -28.06 1.10
CA GLY A 174 1.53 -28.51 2.42
C GLY A 174 2.39 -27.43 3.09
N PRO A 175 2.50 -27.42 4.43
CA PRO A 175 3.13 -26.33 5.18
C PRO A 175 4.57 -26.00 4.76
N ARG A 176 5.39 -27.01 4.47
CA ARG A 176 6.78 -26.80 4.04
C ARG A 176 6.85 -26.26 2.61
N ALA A 177 6.14 -26.88 1.67
CA ALA A 177 6.10 -26.43 0.28
C ALA A 177 5.56 -25.00 0.14
N GLN A 178 4.54 -24.64 0.93
CA GLN A 178 4.03 -23.29 0.99
C GLN A 178 5.09 -22.29 1.49
N HIS A 179 5.82 -22.66 2.55
CA HIS A 179 6.87 -21.81 3.12
C HIS A 179 7.98 -21.55 2.11
N ASP A 180 8.50 -22.61 1.48
CA ASP A 180 9.57 -22.51 0.48
C ASP A 180 9.10 -21.68 -0.72
N MET A 181 7.87 -21.88 -1.21
CA MET A 181 7.30 -21.08 -2.28
C MET A 181 7.22 -19.60 -1.92
N VAL A 182 6.76 -19.26 -0.71
CA VAL A 182 6.64 -17.86 -0.29
C VAL A 182 8.02 -17.22 -0.11
N ASP A 183 8.98 -17.92 0.49
CA ASP A 183 10.36 -17.45 0.64
C ASP A 183 11.04 -17.24 -0.73
N ASP A 184 10.80 -18.11 -1.72
CA ASP A 184 11.31 -17.93 -3.08
C ASP A 184 10.77 -16.66 -3.76
N HIS A 185 9.47 -16.39 -3.63
CA HIS A 185 8.85 -15.19 -4.21
C HIS A 185 9.36 -13.91 -3.56
N TRP A 186 9.53 -13.92 -2.23
CA TRP A 186 10.11 -12.78 -1.52
C TRP A 186 11.60 -12.61 -1.75
N GLY A 187 12.34 -13.71 -1.90
CA GLY A 187 13.71 -13.69 -2.38
C GLY A 187 13.80 -13.04 -3.76
N HIS A 188 12.91 -13.41 -4.67
CA HIS A 188 12.84 -12.79 -6.00
C HIS A 188 12.48 -11.31 -5.94
N TRP A 189 11.52 -10.91 -5.11
CA TRP A 189 11.16 -9.51 -4.91
C TRP A 189 12.35 -8.69 -4.40
N ASN A 190 13.00 -9.15 -3.34
CA ASN A 190 14.19 -8.50 -2.80
C ASN A 190 15.31 -8.42 -3.83
N TRP A 191 15.51 -9.48 -4.62
CA TRP A 191 16.46 -9.49 -5.73
C TRP A 191 16.14 -8.40 -6.77
N GLN A 192 14.87 -8.27 -7.19
CA GLN A 192 14.44 -7.22 -8.11
C GLN A 192 14.69 -5.81 -7.53
N LYS A 193 14.43 -5.61 -6.23
CA LYS A 193 14.72 -4.33 -5.56
C LYS A 193 16.21 -4.04 -5.54
N LEU A 194 17.04 -5.03 -5.19
CA LEU A 194 18.49 -4.90 -5.14
C LEU A 194 19.07 -4.44 -6.49
N VAL A 195 18.76 -5.15 -7.57
CA VAL A 195 19.32 -4.86 -8.90
C VAL A 195 18.81 -3.55 -9.50
N SER A 196 17.61 -3.09 -9.09
CA SER A 196 17.01 -1.85 -9.58
C SER A 196 17.20 -0.66 -8.63
N LEU A 197 17.91 -0.84 -7.52
CA LEU A 197 18.02 0.14 -6.43
C LEU A 197 18.64 1.44 -6.92
N ALA A 198 19.78 1.39 -7.61
CA ALA A 198 20.45 2.57 -8.15
C ALA A 198 19.53 3.40 -9.06
N ALA A 199 18.86 2.75 -10.01
CA ALA A 199 17.93 3.43 -10.92
C ALA A 199 16.70 3.98 -10.20
N THR A 200 16.26 3.35 -9.12
CA THR A 200 15.12 3.81 -8.32
C THR A 200 15.49 5.01 -7.46
N LEU A 201 16.63 4.98 -6.78
CA LEU A 201 17.15 6.11 -6.02
C LEU A 201 17.39 7.32 -6.91
N ARG A 202 17.96 7.14 -8.12
CA ARG A 202 18.17 8.23 -9.07
C ARG A 202 16.86 8.91 -9.46
N ARG A 203 15.83 8.12 -9.81
CA ARG A 203 14.49 8.65 -10.16
C ARG A 203 13.84 9.41 -9.00
N ARG A 204 13.98 8.88 -7.78
CA ARG A 204 13.46 9.53 -6.57
C ARG A 204 14.21 10.83 -6.28
N LEU A 205 15.54 10.85 -6.44
CA LEU A 205 16.35 12.04 -6.22
C LEU A 205 16.03 13.14 -7.22
N ASP A 206 15.92 12.81 -8.51
CA ASP A 206 15.51 13.77 -9.54
C ASP A 206 14.15 14.40 -9.20
N THR A 207 13.18 13.57 -8.80
CA THR A 207 11.84 14.03 -8.40
C THR A 207 11.90 14.89 -7.13
N ALA A 208 12.72 14.49 -6.16
CA ALA A 208 12.88 15.20 -4.90
C ALA A 208 13.53 16.56 -5.06
N LEU A 209 14.51 16.70 -5.97
CA LEU A 209 15.12 17.98 -6.30
C LEU A 209 14.10 18.93 -6.97
N GLU A 210 13.31 18.42 -7.92
CA GLU A 210 12.24 19.20 -8.56
C GLU A 210 11.20 19.68 -7.52
N GLN A 211 10.79 18.79 -6.61
CA GLN A 211 9.80 19.12 -5.58
C GLN A 211 10.34 20.02 -4.47
N GLN A 212 11.61 19.86 -4.08
CA GLN A 212 12.26 20.73 -3.09
C GLN A 212 12.14 22.19 -3.51
N VAL A 213 12.51 22.51 -4.75
CA VAL A 213 12.46 23.89 -5.27
C VAL A 213 11.04 24.45 -5.19
N VAL A 214 10.04 23.68 -5.64
CA VAL A 214 8.63 24.08 -5.61
C VAL A 214 8.14 24.35 -4.18
N GLN A 215 8.47 23.49 -3.22
CA GLN A 215 8.01 23.66 -1.85
C GLN A 215 8.74 24.79 -1.11
N GLU A 216 10.04 24.98 -1.37
CA GLU A 216 10.82 26.09 -0.81
C GLU A 216 10.32 27.45 -1.34
N GLU A 217 10.03 27.55 -2.64
CA GLU A 217 9.47 28.77 -3.23
C GLU A 217 8.06 29.08 -2.70
N ALA A 218 7.21 28.06 -2.56
CA ALA A 218 5.89 28.22 -1.97
C ALA A 218 5.95 28.69 -0.51
N LEU A 219 6.85 28.09 0.30
CA LEU A 219 7.06 28.51 1.70
C LEU A 219 7.63 29.92 1.79
N LYS A 220 8.58 30.28 0.91
CA LYS A 220 9.17 31.62 0.87
C LYS A 220 8.10 32.67 0.59
N THR A 221 7.31 32.45 -0.45
CA THR A 221 6.21 33.35 -0.84
C THR A 221 5.20 33.52 0.29
N PHE A 222 4.83 32.44 0.97
CA PHE A 222 3.91 32.51 2.12
C PHE A 222 4.55 33.24 3.31
N SER A 223 5.83 32.99 3.59
CA SER A 223 6.55 33.63 4.70
C SER A 223 6.74 35.14 4.48
N GLU A 224 6.92 35.58 3.24
CA GLU A 224 7.00 37.01 2.89
C GLU A 224 5.69 37.76 3.15
N GLN A 225 4.55 37.08 3.05
CA GLN A 225 3.23 37.67 3.34
C GLN A 225 2.92 37.76 4.83
N GLN A 226 3.64 37.01 5.68
CA GLN A 226 3.35 36.85 7.12
C GLN A 226 4.59 37.12 8.00
N GLN A 227 5.48 38.02 7.57
CA GLN A 227 6.81 38.22 8.18
C GLN A 227 6.80 38.39 9.70
N ASP A 228 5.82 39.14 10.23
CA ASP A 228 5.72 39.45 11.65
C ASP A 228 5.46 38.21 12.53
N ARG A 229 4.83 37.16 11.95
CA ARG A 229 4.32 35.99 12.68
C ARG A 229 5.17 34.73 12.47
N VAL A 230 5.99 34.70 11.42
CA VAL A 230 6.78 33.53 11.01
C VAL A 230 7.67 32.99 12.12
N GLU A 231 8.37 33.86 12.88
CA GLU A 231 9.28 33.42 13.94
C GLU A 231 8.56 32.80 15.14
N GLU A 232 7.33 33.25 15.43
CA GLU A 232 6.48 32.63 16.44
C GLU A 232 6.04 31.23 15.97
N TRP A 233 5.54 31.12 14.74
CA TRP A 233 5.06 29.85 14.21
C TRP A 233 6.17 28.80 14.07
N LYS A 234 7.38 29.21 13.63
CA LYS A 234 8.57 28.34 13.65
C LYS A 234 8.84 27.78 15.04
N ARG A 235 8.79 28.64 16.06
CA ARG A 235 9.04 28.24 17.44
C ARG A 235 7.99 27.25 17.92
N MET A 236 6.71 27.50 17.63
CA MET A 236 5.63 26.55 17.95
C MET A 236 5.86 25.17 17.33
N VAL A 237 6.28 25.11 16.06
CA VAL A 237 6.61 23.84 15.39
C VAL A 237 7.77 23.13 16.09
N HIS A 238 8.86 23.83 16.36
CA HIS A 238 10.03 23.22 17.01
C HIS A 238 9.77 22.79 18.46
N ASP A 239 8.97 23.54 19.21
CA ASP A 239 8.61 23.18 20.58
C ASP A 239 7.71 21.94 20.62
N PHE A 240 6.78 21.81 19.68
CA PHE A 240 5.92 20.65 19.54
C PHE A 240 6.68 19.40 19.04
N GLU A 241 7.61 19.55 18.11
CA GLU A 241 8.48 18.46 17.64
C GLU A 241 9.36 17.90 18.77
N LYS A 242 9.80 18.75 19.71
CA LYS A 242 10.61 18.34 20.87
C LYS A 242 9.78 17.72 21.98
N ASP A 243 8.62 18.29 22.26
CA ASP A 243 7.71 17.83 23.31
C ASP A 243 6.26 17.85 22.80
N PRO A 244 5.69 16.68 22.47
CA PRO A 244 4.31 16.55 22.01
C PRO A 244 3.25 17.05 23.01
N LYS A 245 3.63 17.38 24.25
CA LYS A 245 2.75 17.99 25.26
C LYS A 245 2.57 19.50 25.07
N LYS A 246 3.41 20.14 24.27
CA LYS A 246 3.29 21.58 23.96
C LYS A 246 2.10 21.84 23.04
N LYS A 247 1.72 23.12 22.91
CA LYS A 247 0.60 23.53 22.06
C LYS A 247 0.83 23.05 20.62
N ASN A 248 -0.15 22.33 20.06
CA ASN A 248 -0.02 21.77 18.73
C ASN A 248 -0.19 22.85 17.65
N PRO A 249 0.82 23.08 16.79
CA PRO A 249 0.76 24.07 15.72
C PRO A 249 -0.20 23.70 14.57
N TYR A 250 -0.71 22.47 14.53
CA TYR A 250 -1.58 21.97 13.45
C TYR A 250 -3.05 21.83 13.89
N GLU A 251 -3.32 21.95 15.18
CA GLU A 251 -4.67 21.87 15.73
C GLU A 251 -5.36 23.23 15.67
N ALA A 252 -6.61 23.25 15.20
CA ALA A 252 -7.41 24.46 15.20
C ALA A 252 -7.85 24.82 16.62
N VAL A 253 -7.66 26.08 17.01
CA VAL A 253 -8.21 26.63 18.24
C VAL A 253 -9.69 26.87 18.00
N VAL A 254 -10.54 25.91 18.39
CA VAL A 254 -11.99 26.06 18.26
C VAL A 254 -12.46 27.16 19.21
N MET A 255 -12.74 28.34 18.66
CA MET A 255 -13.39 29.44 19.36
C MET A 255 -14.92 29.29 19.20
N GLY A 256 -15.56 28.51 20.07
CA GLY A 256 -17.02 28.37 20.04
C GLY A 256 -17.56 27.07 20.65
N LEU A 257 -18.88 26.91 20.63
CA LEU A 257 -19.56 25.66 20.99
C LEU A 257 -19.43 24.66 19.83
N THR A 258 -19.07 23.41 20.13
CA THR A 258 -19.10 22.34 19.14
C THR A 258 -20.53 22.10 18.64
N GLU A 259 -20.71 21.55 17.43
CA GLU A 259 -22.04 21.24 16.91
C GLU A 259 -22.87 20.39 17.88
N ILE A 260 -22.23 19.44 18.55
CA ILE A 260 -22.86 18.58 19.57
C ILE A 260 -23.29 19.42 20.79
N GLU A 261 -22.46 20.36 21.23
CA GLU A 261 -22.80 21.25 22.35
C GLU A 261 -23.92 22.23 21.98
N VAL A 262 -23.93 22.75 20.75
CA VAL A 262 -25.01 23.59 20.22
C VAL A 262 -26.31 22.79 20.14
N ARG A 263 -26.28 21.56 19.60
CA ARG A 263 -27.42 20.64 19.59
C ARG A 263 -27.91 20.36 21.01
N ARG A 264 -27.00 20.13 21.96
CA ARG A 264 -27.32 19.88 23.38
C ARG A 264 -27.85 21.13 24.09
N GLN A 265 -27.44 22.32 23.67
CA GLN A 265 -27.98 23.57 24.17
C GLN A 265 -29.41 23.76 23.67
N PHE A 266 -29.66 23.60 22.37
CA PHE A 266 -31.02 23.69 21.82
C PHE A 266 -31.96 22.63 22.42
N GLN A 267 -31.49 21.40 22.62
CA GLN A 267 -32.29 20.38 23.33
C GLN A 267 -32.66 20.80 24.74
N ARG A 268 -31.73 21.40 25.50
CA ARG A 268 -32.01 21.90 26.85
C ARG A 268 -33.01 23.05 26.83
N GLU A 269 -32.87 23.99 25.90
CA GLU A 269 -33.80 25.11 25.73
C GLU A 269 -35.21 24.62 25.37
N GLU A 270 -35.33 23.65 24.47
CA GLU A 270 -36.60 23.02 24.10
C GLU A 270 -37.24 22.25 25.27
N GLU A 271 -36.45 21.54 26.08
CA GLU A 271 -36.93 20.89 27.30
C GLU A 271 -37.44 21.91 28.33
N GLU A 272 -36.80 23.06 28.44
CA GLU A 272 -37.24 24.15 29.33
C GLU A 272 -38.52 24.82 28.81
N GLU A 273 -38.64 25.07 27.51
CA GLU A 273 -39.87 25.60 26.90
C GLU A 273 -41.05 24.63 27.05
N ALA A 274 -40.79 23.32 26.89
CA ALA A 274 -41.77 22.28 27.13
C ALA A 274 -42.24 22.26 28.60
N LYS A 275 -41.32 22.42 29.56
CA LYS A 275 -41.65 22.56 31.00
C LYS A 275 -42.46 23.83 31.30
N ARG A 276 -42.26 24.91 30.54
CA ARG A 276 -43.03 26.16 30.65
C ARG A 276 -44.43 26.08 30.03
N GLY A 277 -44.78 24.96 29.38
CA GLY A 277 -46.11 24.72 28.83
C GLY A 277 -46.43 25.56 27.58
N LEU A 278 -45.41 26.06 26.88
CA LEU A 278 -45.60 26.78 25.62
C LEU A 278 -46.03 25.79 24.52
N PRO A 279 -47.13 26.05 23.79
CA PRO A 279 -47.56 25.16 22.72
C PRO A 279 -46.55 25.20 21.55
N ALA A 280 -46.09 24.02 21.13
CA ALA A 280 -45.24 23.89 19.96
C ALA A 280 -45.99 24.40 18.70
N LYS A 281 -45.46 25.44 18.06
CA LYS A 281 -46.07 26.05 16.85
C LYS A 281 -46.06 25.11 15.64
N HIS A 282 -45.12 24.18 15.58
CA HIS A 282 -44.91 23.25 14.47
C HIS A 282 -44.66 21.83 14.99
N ARG A 283 -44.88 20.84 14.10
CA ARG A 283 -44.74 19.40 14.41
C ARG A 283 -43.30 18.95 14.65
N VAL A 284 -42.33 19.72 14.15
CA VAL A 284 -40.89 19.49 14.29
C VAL A 284 -40.31 20.71 14.98
N THR A 285 -39.40 20.50 15.93
CA THR A 285 -38.74 21.61 16.62
C THR A 285 -37.76 22.30 15.68
N PRO A 286 -37.48 23.61 15.86
CA PRO A 286 -36.52 24.31 15.02
C PRO A 286 -35.14 23.64 14.98
N SER A 287 -34.67 23.06 16.10
CA SER A 287 -33.39 22.36 16.14
C SER A 287 -33.39 21.04 15.36
N ALA A 288 -34.47 20.27 15.45
CA ALA A 288 -34.65 19.05 14.69
C ALA A 288 -34.76 19.33 13.18
N PHE A 289 -35.45 20.43 12.81
CA PHE A 289 -35.53 20.87 11.41
C PHE A 289 -34.15 21.27 10.87
N MET A 290 -33.38 22.06 11.63
CA MET A 290 -32.02 22.44 11.23
C MET A 290 -31.09 21.23 11.11
N THR A 291 -31.21 20.25 12.01
CA THR A 291 -30.43 19.01 11.98
C THR A 291 -30.71 18.23 10.68
N GLU A 292 -31.99 18.03 10.35
CA GLU A 292 -32.40 17.37 9.10
C GLU A 292 -31.94 18.15 7.86
N CYS A 293 -31.97 19.49 7.88
CA CYS A 293 -31.46 20.30 6.78
C CYS A 293 -29.95 20.09 6.54
N LEU A 294 -29.15 20.05 7.61
CA LEU A 294 -27.71 19.78 7.52
C LEU A 294 -27.43 18.37 7.02
N ASP A 295 -28.19 17.37 7.48
CA ASP A 295 -28.04 15.98 7.04
C ASP A 295 -28.40 15.83 5.55
N VAL A 296 -29.47 16.50 5.08
CA VAL A 296 -29.84 16.54 3.66
C VAL A 296 -28.75 17.20 2.81
N GLU A 297 -28.14 18.28 3.29
CA GLU A 297 -27.04 18.94 2.60
C GLU A 297 -25.80 18.02 2.51
N GLU A 298 -25.44 17.34 3.59
CA GLU A 298 -24.31 16.40 3.59
C GLU A 298 -24.56 15.26 2.59
N GLN A 299 -25.79 14.76 2.50
CA GLN A 299 -26.20 13.77 1.50
C GLN A 299 -26.12 14.31 0.06
N GLN A 300 -26.57 15.54 -0.19
CA GLN A 300 -26.47 16.19 -1.50
C GLN A 300 -25.02 16.40 -1.92
N HIS A 301 -24.15 16.78 -0.99
CA HIS A 301 -22.71 16.93 -1.24
C HIS A 301 -22.06 15.59 -1.62
N LYS A 302 -22.32 14.53 -0.83
CA LYS A 302 -21.86 13.16 -1.14
C LYS A 302 -22.35 12.70 -2.52
N ARG A 303 -23.59 13.04 -2.89
CA ARG A 303 -24.14 12.74 -4.23
C ARG A 303 -23.42 13.52 -5.34
N ASN A 304 -23.16 14.81 -5.13
CA ASN A 304 -22.50 15.67 -6.12
C ASN A 304 -21.04 15.26 -6.35
N ILE A 305 -20.32 14.83 -5.32
CA ILE A 305 -18.98 14.25 -5.45
C ILE A 305 -19.01 13.02 -6.36
N LYS A 306 -19.94 12.08 -6.10
CA LYS A 306 -20.10 10.86 -6.91
C LYS A 306 -20.45 11.16 -8.38
N LEU A 307 -21.24 12.20 -8.64
CA LEU A 307 -21.60 12.63 -10.00
C LEU A 307 -20.44 13.30 -10.75
N HIS A 308 -19.65 14.14 -10.07
CA HIS A 308 -18.49 14.80 -10.69
C HIS A 308 -17.33 13.82 -10.92
N GLY A 309 -17.16 12.82 -10.07
CA GLY A 309 -16.20 11.73 -10.28
C GLY A 309 -16.46 10.95 -11.59
N ARG A 310 -17.74 10.71 -11.93
CA ARG A 310 -18.09 10.02 -13.20
C ARG A 310 -17.77 10.79 -14.47
N HIS A 311 -17.68 12.12 -14.42
CA HIS A 311 -17.41 12.93 -15.61
C HIS A 311 -15.92 12.96 -16.01
N TYR A 312 -15.00 12.62 -15.10
CA TYR A 312 -13.56 12.64 -15.36
C TYR A 312 -13.02 11.37 -16.04
N PHE A 313 -13.68 10.22 -15.87
CA PHE A 313 -13.24 8.94 -16.46
C PHE A 313 -13.63 8.74 -17.95
N GLY A 314 -14.32 9.71 -18.57
CA GLY A 314 -14.82 9.61 -19.94
C GLY A 314 -13.92 10.17 -21.06
N ARG A 315 -12.73 10.72 -20.79
CA ARG A 315 -11.89 11.36 -21.83
C ARG A 315 -10.44 10.86 -21.86
N ARG A 316 -10.23 9.63 -22.33
CA ARG A 316 -8.97 9.24 -22.98
C ARG A 316 -9.23 8.22 -24.11
N ARG A 317 -9.79 8.70 -25.22
CA ARG A 317 -9.50 8.14 -26.55
C ARG A 317 -9.14 9.29 -27.47
N ARG A 318 -7.89 9.30 -27.93
CA ARG A 318 -7.38 10.18 -28.99
C ARG A 318 -8.17 9.86 -30.27
N GLY A 319 -8.92 10.84 -30.77
CA GLY A 319 -9.60 10.80 -32.05
C GLY A 319 -9.76 12.23 -32.56
N ASP A 320 -9.40 12.45 -33.82
CA ASP A 320 -9.26 13.75 -34.48
C ASP A 320 -10.39 14.74 -34.19
N GLN A 321 -10.02 15.94 -33.75
CA GLN A 321 -10.91 17.05 -33.42
C GLN A 321 -11.67 17.66 -34.62
N LEU A 322 -11.46 17.17 -35.84
CA LEU A 322 -12.04 17.76 -37.06
C LEU A 322 -13.26 17.03 -37.63
N LYS A 323 -13.71 15.90 -37.05
CA LYS A 323 -14.89 15.14 -37.55
C LYS A 323 -16.15 15.18 -36.68
N LEU A 324 -16.19 15.95 -35.60
CA LEU A 324 -17.37 16.02 -34.71
C LEU A 324 -17.92 17.45 -34.62
N GLY A 325 -18.61 17.87 -35.68
CA GLY A 325 -19.47 19.05 -35.65
C GLY A 325 -20.74 18.75 -34.85
N TRP A 326 -20.72 19.00 -33.55
CA TRP A 326 -21.94 18.94 -32.73
C TRP A 326 -22.77 20.20 -32.99
N LYS A 327 -23.95 20.04 -33.61
CA LYS A 327 -24.94 21.12 -33.69
C LYS A 327 -25.44 21.45 -32.28
N LYS A 328 -25.57 22.75 -31.99
CA LYS A 328 -26.03 23.28 -30.70
C LYS A 328 -27.42 22.72 -30.37
N LEU A 329 -27.51 21.97 -29.26
CA LEU A 329 -28.74 21.34 -28.78
C LEU A 329 -29.81 22.41 -28.50
N LYS A 330 -31.00 22.27 -29.08
CA LYS A 330 -32.14 23.13 -28.78
C LYS A 330 -32.98 22.48 -27.68
N LYS A 331 -33.76 23.30 -26.99
CA LYS A 331 -34.66 22.84 -25.91
C LYS A 331 -35.73 21.86 -26.42
N GLU A 332 -35.99 21.88 -27.72
CA GLU A 332 -36.88 20.98 -28.47
C GLU A 332 -36.33 19.56 -28.62
N ASP A 333 -35.00 19.38 -28.53
CA ASP A 333 -34.31 18.09 -28.73
C ASP A 333 -34.26 17.24 -27.43
N ILE A 334 -34.81 17.76 -26.33
CA ILE A 334 -34.88 17.07 -25.04
C ILE A 334 -36.14 16.19 -25.02
N GLN A 335 -36.03 14.95 -25.51
CA GLN A 335 -37.03 13.92 -25.22
C GLN A 335 -36.76 13.31 -23.84
N CYS A 336 -37.69 13.52 -22.90
CA CYS A 336 -37.67 12.83 -21.62
C CYS A 336 -37.85 11.32 -21.85
N MET A 337 -36.80 10.53 -21.59
CA MET A 337 -36.91 9.07 -21.54
C MET A 337 -37.78 8.64 -20.37
N GLY A 338 -39.00 8.23 -20.70
CA GLY A 338 -39.92 7.55 -19.81
C GLY A 338 -40.82 6.61 -20.59
N ASP A 339 -40.27 5.88 -21.57
CA ASP A 339 -41.06 4.87 -22.27
C ASP A 339 -41.36 3.71 -21.32
N VAL A 340 -42.65 3.54 -21.05
CA VAL A 340 -43.23 2.53 -20.17
C VAL A 340 -42.86 1.11 -20.66
N GLU A 341 -42.60 0.94 -21.96
CA GLU A 341 -42.07 -0.29 -22.55
C GLU A 341 -40.69 -0.68 -21.97
N ASP A 342 -39.76 0.26 -21.85
CA ASP A 342 -38.40 0.01 -21.37
C ASP A 342 -38.36 -0.32 -19.88
N LEU A 343 -39.24 0.30 -19.10
CA LEU A 343 -39.45 -0.04 -17.70
C LEU A 343 -40.04 -1.44 -17.55
N LYS A 344 -41.03 -1.81 -18.37
CA LYS A 344 -41.61 -3.16 -18.40
C LYS A 344 -40.58 -4.23 -18.81
N GLN A 345 -39.71 -3.92 -19.77
CA GLN A 345 -38.64 -4.83 -20.19
C GLN A 345 -37.57 -5.01 -19.10
N LYS A 346 -37.17 -3.93 -18.41
CA LYS A 346 -36.27 -4.01 -17.25
C LYS A 346 -36.88 -4.80 -16.10
N GLU A 347 -38.18 -4.63 -15.87
CA GLU A 347 -38.89 -5.36 -14.82
C GLU A 347 -39.08 -6.85 -15.16
N GLN A 348 -39.35 -7.18 -16.43
CA GLN A 348 -39.33 -8.57 -16.92
C GLN A 348 -37.94 -9.21 -16.80
N LYS A 349 -36.86 -8.48 -17.12
CA LYS A 349 -35.48 -8.96 -16.94
C LYS A 349 -35.16 -9.19 -15.46
N ARG A 350 -35.60 -8.31 -14.56
CA ARG A 350 -35.46 -8.52 -13.09
C ARG A 350 -36.27 -9.71 -12.59
N LYS A 351 -37.49 -9.93 -13.09
CA LYS A 351 -38.30 -11.12 -12.76
C LYS A 351 -37.62 -12.42 -13.23
N LYS A 352 -37.14 -12.47 -14.47
CA LYS A 352 -36.41 -13.64 -15.00
C LYS A 352 -35.11 -13.91 -14.24
N ALA A 353 -34.38 -12.87 -13.83
CA ALA A 353 -33.18 -13.01 -13.02
C ALA A 353 -33.49 -13.60 -11.62
N LYS A 354 -34.56 -13.11 -10.97
CA LYS A 354 -35.03 -13.65 -9.69
C LYS A 354 -35.52 -15.10 -9.80
N GLU A 355 -36.21 -15.46 -10.87
CA GLU A 355 -36.62 -16.85 -11.12
C GLU A 355 -35.41 -17.77 -11.36
N ARG A 356 -34.40 -17.30 -12.11
CA ARG A 356 -33.17 -18.07 -12.33
C ARG A 356 -32.38 -18.27 -11.04
N GLN A 357 -32.35 -17.25 -10.19
CA GLN A 357 -31.71 -17.31 -8.87
C GLN A 357 -32.48 -18.24 -7.91
N LYS A 358 -33.82 -18.18 -7.93
CA LYS A 358 -34.68 -19.09 -7.16
C LYS A 358 -34.53 -20.54 -7.62
N ARG A 359 -34.46 -20.80 -8.93
CA ARG A 359 -34.26 -22.16 -9.47
C ARG A 359 -32.92 -22.75 -9.03
N LYS A 360 -31.87 -21.93 -9.01
CA LYS A 360 -30.54 -22.31 -8.52
C LYS A 360 -30.54 -22.55 -7.01
N TYR A 361 -31.32 -21.78 -6.26
CA TYR A 361 -31.53 -21.96 -4.81
C TYR A 361 -32.29 -23.26 -4.51
N ASP A 362 -33.36 -23.55 -5.24
CA ASP A 362 -34.15 -24.78 -5.10
C ASP A 362 -33.35 -26.03 -5.50
N GLU A 363 -32.49 -25.93 -6.52
CA GLU A 363 -31.55 -26.98 -6.95
C GLU A 363 -30.43 -27.24 -5.92
N LEU A 364 -29.97 -26.20 -5.22
CA LEU A 364 -29.02 -26.34 -4.12
C LEU A 364 -29.66 -26.96 -2.87
N LEU A 365 -30.93 -26.63 -2.58
CA LEU A 365 -31.69 -27.26 -1.50
C LEU A 365 -31.95 -28.75 -1.76
N SER A 366 -32.20 -29.15 -3.01
CA SER A 366 -32.41 -30.57 -3.35
C SER A 366 -31.15 -31.43 -3.20
N HIS A 367 -29.96 -30.79 -3.18
CA HIS A 367 -28.68 -31.44 -2.90
C HIS A 367 -28.28 -31.36 -1.42
N GLY A 368 -29.20 -30.93 -0.54
CA GLY A 368 -28.99 -30.90 0.92
C GLY A 368 -28.04 -29.82 1.42
N VAL A 369 -27.77 -28.78 0.61
CA VAL A 369 -26.92 -27.65 1.00
C VAL A 369 -27.77 -26.60 1.72
N ASP A 370 -27.42 -26.26 2.95
CA ASP A 370 -28.10 -25.21 3.74
C ASP A 370 -27.56 -23.82 3.33
N VAL A 371 -28.37 -23.02 2.62
CA VAL A 371 -27.95 -21.80 1.88
C VAL A 371 -28.25 -20.50 2.65
N ALA A 372 -28.25 -20.52 3.98
CA ALA A 372 -28.56 -19.33 4.79
C ALA A 372 -27.42 -18.28 4.89
N VAL A 373 -26.27 -18.44 4.19
CA VAL A 373 -25.06 -17.60 4.43
C VAL A 373 -24.62 -16.75 3.22
N TRP A 374 -25.26 -16.87 2.05
CA TRP A 374 -24.71 -16.30 0.79
C TRP A 374 -25.54 -15.15 0.19
N ALA A 375 -26.30 -14.44 1.03
CA ALA A 375 -27.18 -13.37 0.59
C ALA A 375 -26.73 -11.98 1.04
N GLU A 376 -25.42 -11.67 0.98
CA GLU A 376 -24.94 -10.28 1.16
C GLU A 376 -23.48 -10.09 0.69
N GLU A 377 -23.16 -10.48 -0.55
CA GLU A 377 -21.93 -10.00 -1.21
C GLU A 377 -22.31 -9.42 -2.58
N GLY A 378 -22.39 -8.08 -2.62
CA GLY A 378 -22.46 -7.32 -3.86
C GLY A 378 -21.09 -7.29 -4.50
N SER A 379 -21.01 -7.80 -5.73
CA SER A 379 -19.90 -7.59 -6.66
C SER A 379 -19.88 -6.13 -7.11
N GLU A 380 -18.85 -5.38 -6.73
CA GLU A 380 -18.44 -4.18 -7.45
C GLU A 380 -16.98 -4.35 -7.86
N ASP A 381 -16.80 -4.49 -9.17
CA ASP A 381 -15.53 -4.55 -9.88
C ASP A 381 -14.83 -3.17 -9.89
N ASP A 382 -13.49 -3.23 -9.82
CA ASP A 382 -12.49 -2.40 -10.48
C ASP A 382 -12.25 -0.91 -10.11
N ASP A 383 -11.01 -0.68 -9.62
CA ASP A 383 -9.93 0.07 -10.30
C ASP A 383 -9.87 1.63 -10.25
N ASP A 384 -8.76 2.09 -9.64
CA ASP A 384 -7.88 3.25 -9.90
C ASP A 384 -8.37 4.72 -10.02
N GLY A 385 -7.67 5.61 -9.29
CA GLY A 385 -7.64 7.05 -9.61
C GLY A 385 -7.11 8.00 -8.51
N GLU A 386 -5.79 8.13 -8.40
CA GLU A 386 -5.01 8.84 -7.35
C GLU A 386 -4.88 10.38 -7.50
N GLU A 387 -5.72 11.10 -8.27
CA GLU A 387 -5.47 12.55 -8.55
C GLU A 387 -6.53 13.56 -8.07
N GLY A 388 -7.60 13.13 -7.38
CA GLY A 388 -8.73 14.02 -7.04
C GLY A 388 -8.74 14.63 -5.63
N VAL A 389 -8.08 14.02 -4.65
CA VAL A 389 -8.44 14.27 -3.23
C VAL A 389 -7.74 15.51 -2.65
N ARG A 390 -6.54 15.86 -3.13
CA ARG A 390 -5.81 17.04 -2.62
C ARG A 390 -6.48 18.38 -2.95
N ALA A 391 -7.38 18.43 -3.94
CA ALA A 391 -8.07 19.65 -4.34
C ALA A 391 -9.50 19.79 -3.78
N GLN A 392 -9.99 18.82 -3.00
CA GLN A 392 -11.40 18.76 -2.63
C GLN A 392 -11.73 19.31 -1.24
N GLU A 393 -10.80 19.28 -0.28
CA GLU A 393 -10.96 20.01 0.99
C GLU A 393 -10.97 21.52 0.78
N SER A 394 -10.15 22.04 -0.14
CA SER A 394 -10.13 23.45 -0.53
C SER A 394 -11.37 23.89 -1.33
N ARG A 395 -12.30 22.97 -1.62
CA ARG A 395 -13.49 23.19 -2.45
C ARG A 395 -14.79 22.80 -1.75
N ARG A 396 -14.80 22.76 -0.42
CA ARG A 396 -16.05 22.86 0.34
C ARG A 396 -16.63 24.26 0.10
N GLU A 397 -17.59 24.37 -0.81
CA GLU A 397 -18.51 25.52 -0.78
C GLU A 397 -19.21 25.49 0.57
N VAL A 398 -18.95 26.51 1.38
CA VAL A 398 -19.55 26.71 2.69
C VAL A 398 -21.06 26.77 2.47
N SER A 399 -21.83 25.89 3.14
CA SER A 399 -23.29 25.79 3.04
C SER A 399 -23.95 27.15 2.90
N TRP A 400 -24.97 27.27 2.05
CA TRP A 400 -25.78 28.49 1.89
C TRP A 400 -26.34 29.02 3.24
N ILE A 401 -26.55 28.13 4.23
CA ILE A 401 -26.94 28.48 5.60
C ILE A 401 -25.82 29.25 6.33
N TRP A 402 -24.57 28.84 6.11
CA TRP A 402 -23.37 29.47 6.68
C TRP A 402 -22.84 30.62 5.81
N THR A 403 -23.27 30.75 4.54
CA THR A 403 -22.85 31.86 3.66
C THR A 403 -23.63 33.16 3.90
N ALA A 404 -24.70 33.15 4.68
CA ALA A 404 -25.45 34.35 5.05
C ALA A 404 -25.50 34.61 6.58
N ALA A 405 -25.08 33.66 7.42
CA ALA A 405 -25.05 33.85 8.86
C ALA A 405 -23.90 33.06 9.52
N GLY A 406 -22.76 33.72 9.73
CA GLY A 406 -21.92 33.46 10.88
C GLY A 406 -21.14 32.14 10.91
N SER A 407 -20.27 31.88 9.93
CA SER A 407 -18.88 31.77 10.41
C SER A 407 -18.55 33.18 10.85
N SER A 408 -18.32 33.39 12.14
CA SER A 408 -17.69 34.65 12.51
C SER A 408 -16.34 34.59 11.83
N GLY A 409 -16.19 35.21 10.65
CA GLY A 409 -14.90 35.43 10.01
C GLY A 409 -14.13 36.41 10.88
N THR A 410 -13.86 36.04 12.13
CA THR A 410 -13.08 36.81 13.05
C THR A 410 -11.64 36.73 12.58
N ASP A 411 -10.90 37.81 12.76
CA ASP A 411 -9.48 37.83 12.43
C ASP A 411 -8.71 36.70 13.15
N ALA A 412 -9.22 36.24 14.31
CA ALA A 412 -8.65 35.13 15.07
C ALA A 412 -8.78 33.76 14.35
N ASP A 413 -9.93 33.46 13.74
CA ASP A 413 -10.14 32.20 13.02
C ASP A 413 -9.33 32.15 11.71
N LEU A 414 -9.23 33.30 11.03
CA LEU A 414 -8.38 33.47 9.86
C LEU A 414 -6.89 33.29 10.24
N GLU A 415 -6.47 33.92 11.33
CA GLU A 415 -5.11 33.81 11.85
C GLU A 415 -4.75 32.37 12.21
N ASP A 416 -5.68 31.64 12.83
CA ASP A 416 -5.47 30.25 13.18
C ASP A 416 -5.34 29.34 11.94
N THR A 417 -6.15 29.61 10.92
CA THR A 417 -6.07 28.92 9.63
C THR A 417 -4.74 29.19 8.93
N LEU A 418 -4.30 30.46 8.88
CA LEU A 418 -3.02 30.85 8.30
C LEU A 418 -1.84 30.19 9.02
N ARG A 419 -1.87 30.16 10.35
CA ARG A 419 -0.87 29.49 11.18
C ARG A 419 -0.76 28.01 10.84
N ILE A 420 -1.89 27.30 10.75
CA ILE A 420 -1.91 25.86 10.44
C ILE A 420 -1.37 25.59 9.04
N GLU A 421 -1.83 26.35 8.04
CA GLU A 421 -1.38 26.16 6.66
C GLU A 421 0.08 26.52 6.47
N TRP A 422 0.56 27.59 7.14
CA TRP A 422 1.96 27.93 7.15
C TRP A 422 2.80 26.84 7.84
N ALA A 423 2.36 26.31 8.99
CA ALA A 423 3.06 25.25 9.70
C ALA A 423 3.14 23.94 8.88
N LYS A 424 2.07 23.60 8.15
CA LYS A 424 2.05 22.47 7.21
C LYS A 424 2.99 22.72 6.01
N ALA A 425 3.02 23.92 5.46
CA ALA A 425 3.93 24.28 4.37
C ALA A 425 5.40 24.20 4.84
N TYR A 426 5.68 24.70 6.05
CA TYR A 426 6.99 24.67 6.69
C TYR A 426 7.49 23.23 6.90
N THR A 427 6.67 22.37 7.48
CA THR A 427 7.03 20.95 7.65
C THR A 427 7.19 20.24 6.32
N ARG A 428 6.31 20.48 5.35
CA ARG A 428 6.40 19.88 4.02
C ARG A 428 7.71 20.24 3.31
N SER A 429 8.11 21.51 3.33
CA SER A 429 9.40 21.95 2.79
C SER A 429 10.56 21.22 3.49
N ARG A 430 10.54 21.14 4.83
CA ARG A 430 11.55 20.39 5.60
C ARG A 430 11.59 18.91 5.26
N ARG A 431 10.45 18.24 5.07
CA ARG A 431 10.37 16.83 4.68
C ARG A 431 10.97 16.57 3.29
N TRP A 432 10.78 17.48 2.33
CA TRP A 432 11.46 17.39 1.02
C TRP A 432 12.96 17.63 1.13
N ASN A 433 13.39 18.55 2.00
CA ASN A 433 14.81 18.78 2.25
C ASN A 433 15.46 17.54 2.87
N GLU A 434 14.79 16.89 3.83
CA GLU A 434 15.21 15.60 4.39
C GLU A 434 15.27 14.48 3.33
N GLU A 435 14.28 14.40 2.44
CA GLU A 435 14.27 13.43 1.32
C GLU A 435 15.49 13.63 0.41
N VAL A 436 15.79 14.87 -0.01
CA VAL A 436 16.94 15.15 -0.87
C VAL A 436 18.26 14.83 -0.16
N LEU A 437 18.42 15.26 1.09
CA LEU A 437 19.63 15.00 1.87
C LEU A 437 19.88 13.50 2.01
N LEU A 438 18.85 12.74 2.40
CA LEU A 438 19.01 11.32 2.66
C LEU A 438 19.13 10.49 1.38
N LEU A 439 18.44 10.86 0.30
CA LEU A 439 18.62 10.19 -1.01
C LEU A 439 20.04 10.41 -1.56
N ARG A 440 20.64 11.59 -1.35
CA ARG A 440 22.04 11.84 -1.74
C ARG A 440 22.98 10.93 -0.96
N GLU A 441 22.82 10.86 0.36
CA GLU A 441 23.62 9.96 1.19
C GLU A 441 23.41 8.49 0.78
N GLU A 442 22.17 8.04 0.62
CA GLU A 442 21.88 6.67 0.17
C GLU A 442 22.54 6.36 -1.18
N PHE A 443 22.56 7.32 -2.10
CA PHE A 443 23.22 7.16 -3.40
C PHE A 443 24.74 7.01 -3.27
N LEU A 444 25.37 7.76 -2.36
CA LEU A 444 26.80 7.67 -2.07
C LEU A 444 27.19 6.35 -1.39
N TRP A 445 26.37 5.90 -0.43
CA TRP A 445 26.61 4.68 0.32
C TRP A 445 26.28 3.41 -0.46
N LEU A 446 25.43 3.48 -1.48
CA LEU A 446 25.02 2.33 -2.28
C LEU A 446 26.19 1.56 -2.90
N PRO A 447 27.09 2.17 -3.72
CA PRO A 447 28.21 1.44 -4.29
C PRO A 447 29.15 0.88 -3.20
N ILE A 448 29.38 1.64 -2.13
CA ILE A 448 30.22 1.19 -0.99
C ILE A 448 29.63 -0.06 -0.34
N SER A 449 28.30 -0.10 -0.17
CA SER A 449 27.60 -1.26 0.40
C SER A 449 27.70 -2.48 -0.50
N PHE A 450 27.64 -2.30 -1.83
CA PHE A 450 27.83 -3.39 -2.78
C PHE A 450 29.28 -3.90 -2.80
N GLU A 451 30.27 -3.02 -2.69
CA GLU A 451 31.68 -3.41 -2.57
C GLU A 451 31.92 -4.22 -1.30
N PHE A 452 31.34 -3.77 -0.17
CA PHE A 452 31.39 -4.52 1.07
C PHE A 452 30.76 -5.92 0.94
N GLU A 453 29.61 -6.05 0.29
CA GLU A 453 28.99 -7.36 0.02
C GLU A 453 29.85 -8.23 -0.90
N ALA A 454 30.51 -7.64 -1.90
CA ALA A 454 31.44 -8.35 -2.78
C ALA A 454 32.63 -8.92 -1.97
N ASP A 455 33.22 -8.13 -1.07
CA ASP A 455 34.31 -8.55 -0.20
C ASP A 455 33.88 -9.69 0.73
N LEU A 456 32.65 -9.66 1.28
CA LEU A 456 32.11 -10.78 2.05
C LEU A 456 32.01 -12.07 1.22
N TRP A 457 31.69 -11.98 -0.08
CA TRP A 457 31.71 -13.14 -0.97
C TRP A 457 33.12 -13.65 -1.23
N VAL A 458 34.13 -12.77 -1.34
CA VAL A 458 35.54 -13.17 -1.41
C VAL A 458 35.97 -13.95 -0.17
N GLU A 459 35.58 -13.49 1.02
CA GLU A 459 35.84 -14.22 2.27
C GLU A 459 35.17 -15.60 2.28
N ARG A 460 33.93 -15.70 1.78
CA ARG A 460 33.24 -16.99 1.63
C ARG A 460 33.97 -17.93 0.68
N VAL A 461 34.52 -17.44 -0.44
CA VAL A 461 35.35 -18.24 -1.36
C VAL A 461 36.56 -18.83 -0.62
N ARG A 462 37.22 -18.03 0.23
CA ARG A 462 38.39 -18.45 1.02
C ARG A 462 38.02 -19.44 2.13
N ALA A 463 36.80 -19.34 2.66
CA ALA A 463 36.30 -20.21 3.71
C ALA A 463 35.87 -21.60 3.21
N VAL A 464 35.71 -21.83 1.90
CA VAL A 464 35.35 -23.15 1.37
C VAL A 464 36.46 -24.17 1.64
N PRO A 465 36.22 -25.22 2.44
CA PRO A 465 37.24 -26.22 2.73
C PRO A 465 37.53 -27.05 1.47
N VAL A 466 38.75 -26.95 0.95
CA VAL A 466 39.14 -27.61 -0.31
C VAL A 466 39.61 -29.05 -0.11
N VAL A 467 40.08 -29.43 1.09
CA VAL A 467 40.73 -30.75 1.29
C VAL A 467 40.45 -31.41 2.66
N ALA A 468 39.95 -30.69 3.67
CA ALA A 468 40.04 -31.16 5.06
C ALA A 468 38.76 -31.74 5.69
N ALA A 469 37.62 -31.82 4.99
CA ALA A 469 36.33 -32.00 5.68
C ALA A 469 35.29 -32.89 4.99
N GLY A 470 35.71 -34.00 4.36
CA GLY A 470 34.76 -35.01 3.85
C GLY A 470 33.75 -34.51 2.79
N LEU A 471 33.96 -33.30 2.27
CA LEU A 471 33.17 -32.71 1.21
C LEU A 471 33.71 -33.18 -0.13
N ASP A 472 32.82 -33.60 -1.01
CA ASP A 472 33.17 -33.94 -2.39
C ASP A 472 33.85 -32.76 -3.09
N LEU A 473 34.92 -33.04 -3.83
CA LEU A 473 35.73 -32.03 -4.51
C LEU A 473 34.88 -31.24 -5.52
N ALA A 474 33.98 -31.91 -6.24
CA ALA A 474 33.10 -31.24 -7.20
C ALA A 474 32.11 -30.31 -6.48
N TYR A 475 31.57 -30.71 -5.33
CA TYR A 475 30.73 -29.86 -4.50
C TYR A 475 31.48 -28.63 -3.97
N ALA A 476 32.72 -28.80 -3.48
CA ALA A 476 33.57 -27.68 -3.05
C ALA A 476 33.90 -26.71 -4.19
N GLN A 477 34.18 -27.23 -5.39
CA GLN A 477 34.37 -26.42 -6.60
C GLN A 477 33.10 -25.64 -6.96
N GLY A 478 31.93 -26.29 -6.90
CA GLY A 478 30.63 -25.66 -7.15
C GLY A 478 30.34 -24.50 -6.20
N MET A 479 30.59 -24.68 -4.90
CA MET A 479 30.44 -23.61 -3.90
C MET A 479 31.37 -22.43 -4.18
N ARG A 480 32.63 -22.69 -4.53
CA ARG A 480 33.59 -21.62 -4.89
C ARG A 480 33.15 -20.89 -6.16
N ALA A 481 32.74 -21.62 -7.20
CA ALA A 481 32.25 -21.04 -8.44
C ALA A 481 31.02 -20.15 -8.22
N TYR A 482 30.07 -20.61 -7.38
CA TYR A 482 28.91 -19.81 -7.02
C TYR A 482 29.30 -18.54 -6.25
N ALA A 483 30.19 -18.65 -5.26
CA ALA A 483 30.62 -17.51 -4.47
C ALA A 483 31.38 -16.46 -5.32
N VAL A 484 32.25 -16.88 -6.25
CA VAL A 484 32.91 -15.98 -7.22
C VAL A 484 31.88 -15.32 -8.15
N LYS A 485 30.84 -16.05 -8.58
CA LYS A 485 29.75 -15.47 -9.37
C LYS A 485 29.02 -14.36 -8.60
N GLN A 486 28.77 -14.57 -7.30
CA GLN A 486 28.12 -13.56 -6.45
C GLN A 486 29.02 -12.34 -6.22
N GLU A 487 30.32 -12.54 -5.98
CA GLU A 487 31.32 -11.47 -5.91
C GLU A 487 31.26 -10.58 -7.16
N ASN A 488 31.39 -11.17 -8.36
CA ASN A 488 31.40 -10.43 -9.63
C ASN A 488 30.11 -9.63 -9.82
N LEU A 489 28.97 -10.24 -9.47
CA LEU A 489 27.68 -9.57 -9.51
C LEU A 489 27.64 -8.31 -8.64
N PHE A 490 28.13 -8.37 -7.39
CA PHE A 490 28.13 -7.21 -6.50
C PHE A 490 29.10 -6.12 -6.97
N TRP A 491 30.25 -6.49 -7.53
CA TRP A 491 31.14 -5.54 -8.20
C TRP A 491 30.49 -4.85 -9.40
N ASP A 492 29.75 -5.60 -10.23
CA ASP A 492 29.00 -5.04 -11.35
C ASP A 492 27.89 -4.10 -10.87
N LEU A 493 27.18 -4.45 -9.78
CA LEU A 493 26.19 -3.57 -9.16
C LEU A 493 26.82 -2.28 -8.61
N ALA A 494 28.01 -2.37 -7.99
CA ALA A 494 28.76 -1.21 -7.52
C ALA A 494 29.17 -0.29 -8.67
N ARG A 495 29.72 -0.85 -9.75
CA ARG A 495 30.06 -0.11 -10.97
C ARG A 495 28.83 0.59 -11.53
N ARG A 496 27.73 -0.14 -11.68
CA ARG A 496 26.47 0.39 -12.18
C ARG A 496 25.94 1.53 -11.32
N ALA A 497 26.00 1.41 -9.99
CA ALA A 497 25.55 2.45 -9.08
C ALA A 497 26.33 3.77 -9.28
N ARG A 498 27.65 3.68 -9.49
CA ARG A 498 28.51 4.85 -9.79
C ARG A 498 28.19 5.47 -11.15
N GLU A 499 27.93 4.64 -12.16
CA GLU A 499 27.57 5.12 -13.51
C GLU A 499 26.24 5.86 -13.52
N VAL A 500 25.20 5.30 -12.87
CA VAL A 500 23.83 5.87 -12.81
C VAL A 500 23.82 7.29 -12.26
N GLU A 501 24.80 7.67 -11.45
CA GLU A 501 24.94 9.04 -10.94
C GLU A 501 25.12 10.05 -12.07
N THR A 502 26.02 9.74 -13.00
CA THR A 502 26.50 10.66 -14.05
C THR A 502 25.72 10.53 -15.35
N GLU A 503 24.96 9.44 -15.49
CA GLU A 503 24.26 9.17 -16.72
C GLU A 503 23.17 10.22 -17.04
N PRO A 504 23.04 10.58 -18.33
CA PRO A 504 22.04 11.52 -18.77
C PRO A 504 20.64 10.93 -18.57
N LYS A 505 19.70 11.78 -18.13
CA LYS A 505 18.30 11.41 -17.92
C LYS A 505 17.70 10.91 -19.25
N LEU A 506 17.50 9.61 -19.37
CA LEU A 506 16.76 9.05 -20.50
C LEU A 506 15.29 9.52 -20.40
N GLY A 507 14.75 10.03 -21.51
CA GLY A 507 13.37 10.53 -21.57
C GLY A 507 12.33 9.47 -21.17
N LYS A 508 11.16 9.92 -20.71
CA LYS A 508 10.04 9.05 -20.29
C LYS A 508 9.76 7.96 -21.34
N GLY A 509 9.70 6.70 -20.89
CA GLY A 509 9.43 5.54 -21.75
C GLY A 509 10.67 4.87 -22.35
N LYS A 510 11.88 5.45 -22.21
CA LYS A 510 13.13 4.80 -22.60
C LYS A 510 13.63 3.95 -21.43
N ARG A 511 13.75 2.63 -21.65
CA ARG A 511 14.38 1.73 -20.68
C ARG A 511 15.88 2.06 -20.64
N TRP A 512 16.50 1.96 -19.47
CA TRP A 512 17.95 1.89 -19.38
C TRP A 512 18.42 0.79 -20.32
N LEU A 513 19.10 1.17 -21.40
CA LEU A 513 19.83 0.21 -22.23
C LEU A 513 20.86 -0.39 -21.28
N ARG A 514 20.79 -1.70 -21.06
CA ARG A 514 21.87 -2.41 -20.37
C ARG A 514 23.08 -2.26 -21.29
N ALA A 515 23.96 -1.31 -20.99
CA ALA A 515 25.30 -1.33 -21.54
C ALA A 515 25.87 -2.68 -21.11
N ARG A 516 26.00 -3.60 -22.07
CA ARG A 516 26.66 -4.87 -21.84
C ARG A 516 28.10 -4.49 -21.51
N ALA A 517 28.53 -4.73 -20.26
CA ALA A 517 29.94 -4.68 -19.95
C ALA A 517 30.64 -5.62 -20.92
N VAL A 518 31.50 -5.07 -21.78
CA VAL A 518 32.38 -5.87 -22.61
C VAL A 518 33.39 -6.44 -21.62
N ASP A 519 33.26 -7.74 -21.34
CA ASP A 519 34.24 -8.47 -20.56
C ASP A 519 35.53 -8.58 -21.40
N PRO A 520 36.64 -7.93 -20.99
CA PRO A 520 37.90 -7.99 -21.74
C PRO A 520 38.45 -9.43 -21.85
N LEU A 521 38.04 -10.33 -20.94
CA LEU A 521 38.43 -11.75 -21.00
C LEU A 521 37.60 -12.56 -22.00
N ALA A 522 36.35 -12.16 -22.26
CA ALA A 522 35.49 -12.85 -23.22
C ALA A 522 35.95 -12.62 -24.67
N GLU A 523 36.53 -11.45 -24.96
CA GLU A 523 37.05 -11.12 -26.29
C GLU A 523 38.35 -11.87 -26.62
N ALA A 524 39.11 -12.26 -25.61
CA ALA A 524 40.34 -13.05 -25.77
C ALA A 524 40.09 -14.53 -26.13
N THR A 525 38.83 -14.99 -26.13
CA THR A 525 38.46 -16.39 -26.49
C THR A 525 37.72 -16.51 -27.82
N ARG A 526 37.59 -15.42 -28.58
CA ARG A 526 37.13 -15.51 -29.97
C ARG A 526 38.23 -16.10 -30.85
N TYR A 527 38.07 -17.39 -31.14
CA TYR A 527 38.78 -18.08 -32.21
C TYR A 527 38.57 -17.31 -33.53
N GLU A 528 39.65 -16.99 -34.23
CA GLU A 528 39.63 -16.49 -35.60
C GLU A 528 39.04 -17.56 -36.53
N GLY A 529 37.73 -17.46 -36.78
CA GLY A 529 37.05 -18.15 -37.87
C GLY A 529 36.36 -17.08 -38.70
N GLY A 530 37.03 -16.66 -39.79
CA GLY A 530 36.47 -15.71 -40.73
C GLY A 530 35.34 -16.35 -41.51
N GLU A 531 34.16 -15.73 -41.46
CA GLU A 531 33.14 -15.84 -42.51
C GLU A 531 32.61 -14.42 -42.75
N GLU A 532 32.58 -14.08 -44.04
CA GLU A 532 32.36 -12.75 -44.58
C GLU A 532 30.93 -12.26 -44.32
N GLU A 533 30.81 -10.97 -44.01
CA GLU A 533 29.56 -10.23 -43.94
C GLU A 533 28.94 -10.14 -45.35
N GLU A 534 27.71 -10.63 -45.52
CA GLU A 534 26.82 -10.17 -46.58
C GLU A 534 25.71 -9.33 -45.96
N ASP A 535 25.79 -8.02 -46.22
CA ASP A 535 24.80 -7.01 -45.93
C ASP A 535 23.54 -7.23 -46.78
N GLY A 536 22.40 -7.39 -46.12
CA GLY A 536 21.08 -7.43 -46.76
C GLY A 536 20.09 -6.59 -45.96
N GLU A 537 20.04 -5.29 -46.27
CA GLU A 537 18.93 -4.41 -45.91
C GLU A 537 17.69 -4.79 -46.75
N GLU A 538 16.61 -5.26 -46.10
CA GLU A 538 15.26 -5.15 -46.66
C GLU A 538 14.27 -4.75 -45.55
N ASP A 539 13.83 -3.50 -45.65
CA ASP A 539 12.59 -3.00 -45.05
C ASP A 539 11.39 -3.74 -45.67
N ASP A 540 10.46 -4.27 -44.86
CA ASP A 540 9.09 -4.48 -45.34
C ASP A 540 8.04 -4.26 -44.24
N ASP A 541 7.27 -3.20 -44.44
CA ASP A 541 6.04 -2.84 -43.76
C ASP A 541 4.90 -3.75 -44.27
N GLY A 542 4.43 -4.68 -43.44
CA GLY A 542 3.33 -5.59 -43.81
C GLY A 542 2.28 -5.77 -42.72
N ASN A 543 1.36 -4.80 -42.61
CA ASN A 543 0.11 -4.92 -41.86
C ASN A 543 -1.00 -5.55 -42.74
N VAL A 544 -2.02 -6.13 -42.07
CA VAL A 544 -3.41 -6.41 -42.53
C VAL A 544 -3.65 -7.83 -43.14
N PRO A 545 -4.82 -8.48 -42.99
CA PRO A 545 -5.64 -8.85 -41.82
C PRO A 545 -6.12 -10.33 -41.87
N GLY A 546 -7.00 -10.75 -40.95
CA GLY A 546 -7.49 -12.12 -40.82
C GLY A 546 -8.40 -12.68 -41.94
N ALA A 547 -8.60 -13.99 -41.87
CA ALA A 547 -9.72 -14.72 -42.45
C ALA A 547 -10.09 -15.88 -41.52
N GLU A 548 -11.36 -15.92 -41.15
CA GLU A 548 -12.06 -17.02 -40.49
C GLU A 548 -12.47 -18.09 -41.53
N GLU A 549 -12.97 -19.21 -40.98
CA GLU A 549 -13.85 -20.23 -41.56
C GLU A 549 -13.25 -21.60 -41.96
N ASP A 550 -13.46 -22.52 -41.00
CA ASP A 550 -14.27 -23.75 -41.13
C ASP A 550 -13.67 -25.07 -41.67
N GLY A 551 -14.00 -26.16 -40.94
CA GLY A 551 -14.37 -27.42 -41.59
C GLY A 551 -13.80 -28.74 -41.06
N GLU A 552 -14.40 -29.25 -39.98
CA GLU A 552 -14.81 -30.64 -39.75
C GLU A 552 -13.83 -31.82 -39.47
N ALA A 553 -14.36 -32.68 -38.59
CA ALA A 553 -13.81 -33.84 -37.92
C ALA A 553 -13.66 -35.10 -38.80
N GLU A 554 -12.79 -36.04 -38.38
CA GLU A 554 -13.16 -37.44 -38.35
C GLU A 554 -12.39 -38.25 -37.28
N GLN A 555 -13.16 -39.01 -36.49
CA GLN A 555 -12.72 -39.99 -35.50
C GLN A 555 -12.35 -41.31 -36.21
N LEU A 556 -11.28 -41.98 -35.77
CA LEU A 556 -11.18 -43.45 -35.82
C LEU A 556 -10.36 -43.95 -34.62
N GLY A 557 -10.97 -44.82 -33.82
CA GLY A 557 -10.38 -45.42 -32.62
C GLY A 557 -10.02 -46.90 -32.75
N LYS A 558 -9.77 -47.50 -31.58
CA LYS A 558 -9.43 -48.90 -31.23
C LYS A 558 -7.92 -49.19 -31.35
N GLY A 559 -7.19 -49.61 -30.32
CA GLY A 559 -7.53 -50.35 -29.12
C GLY A 559 -6.81 -51.71 -29.20
N LEU A 560 -5.96 -52.04 -28.24
CA LEU A 560 -5.51 -53.41 -27.90
C LEU A 560 -4.78 -53.37 -26.55
N GLU A 561 -5.45 -53.88 -25.52
CA GLU A 561 -4.88 -54.41 -24.27
C GLU A 561 -4.36 -55.84 -24.53
N SER A 562 -3.26 -56.22 -23.88
CA SER A 562 -3.14 -57.45 -23.06
C SER A 562 -1.70 -57.70 -22.62
N ASP A 563 -1.52 -57.73 -21.30
CA ASP A 563 -0.83 -58.76 -20.51
C ASP A 563 0.66 -59.07 -20.74
N GLU A 564 1.46 -58.81 -19.70
CA GLU A 564 2.18 -59.91 -19.03
C GLU A 564 2.51 -59.56 -17.56
N GLU A 565 1.99 -60.43 -16.69
CA GLU A 565 2.13 -60.49 -15.24
C GLU A 565 3.49 -61.07 -14.77
N LEU A 566 3.71 -60.89 -13.45
CA LEU A 566 4.43 -61.80 -12.53
C LEU A 566 5.97 -61.78 -12.50
N LEU A 567 6.51 -61.30 -11.38
CA LEU A 567 6.92 -62.19 -10.28
C LEU A 567 7.13 -61.40 -8.96
N MET A 568 6.25 -61.68 -8.00
CA MET A 568 6.40 -61.41 -6.56
C MET A 568 7.15 -62.56 -5.89
N GLY A 569 7.85 -62.28 -4.78
CA GLY A 569 7.98 -63.25 -3.68
C GLY A 569 9.36 -63.32 -3.02
N GLY A 570 9.42 -62.95 -1.73
CA GLY A 570 10.56 -63.18 -0.85
C GLY A 570 10.39 -62.48 0.51
N GLU A 571 9.52 -63.05 1.35
CA GLU A 571 9.28 -62.73 2.77
C GLU A 571 10.54 -62.94 3.66
N VAL A 572 10.83 -62.03 4.61
CA VAL A 572 10.63 -62.10 6.09
C VAL A 572 11.68 -62.94 6.84
N ASP A 573 12.40 -62.32 7.79
CA ASP A 573 12.48 -62.76 9.20
C ASP A 573 13.25 -61.78 10.11
N ASP A 574 12.76 -61.72 11.35
CA ASP A 574 13.15 -60.89 12.51
C ASP A 574 14.59 -61.09 13.02
N VAL A 575 15.23 -60.01 13.51
CA VAL A 575 15.78 -59.80 14.89
C VAL A 575 16.01 -58.29 15.11
#